data_AF-A0A849Q899-F1
#
_entry.id   AF-A0A849Q899-F1
#
_cell.length_a   1.000
_cell.length_b   1.000
_cell.length_c   1.000
_cell.angle_alpha   90.00
_cell.angle_beta   90.00
_cell.angle_gamma   90.00
#
_symmetry.space_group_name_H-M   'P 1'
#
loop_
_entity.id
_entity.type
_entity.pdbx_description
1 polymer ?
#
loop_
_entity_poly.entity_id
_entity_poly.type
_entity_poly.pdbx_seq_one_letter_code
_entity_poly.pdbx_strand_id
1 'polypeptide(L)'
;MNEEETSRTRVGLVLNPVAGMGGRVGLKGTDWADMLTMALGRGAEPVSPSCILRFLDQLGDRTRGIHWLTCSGDMGADILLEAGLREGDDFSIAYHVPDQRETGPDDTRRACRKMLDAGVDLLVFCGGDGTARDVLAEIGDETAVVGVPAGVKMFSGIFAVSPEAAGEIIAAHLEGTSEVGEGDVVDVDEEAYRRGQLAVTLFGTMRVLRVLSLIQDAKHVTSLGDEGKVQDAIARYVVELLEEEGDPLIILGAGTTVEAVARRLDVPNTPLGVDVVRGGEVVVSDASEEDLLRVLSTGSGGGARIVMSPIGAQGFLLGRGNQQISPAVLEVAGGPAALMIVATPHKVRGVPVLLVDTGDGELDMRFAGMRQVISGYHDVIMMRVEAASAPSD
;
A
#
# COMPACT_ATOMS: atom_id res chain seq x y z
N MET A 1 24.15 24.46 -38.12
CA MET A 1 22.70 24.35 -37.91
C MET A 1 22.58 23.49 -36.68
N ASN A 2 22.29 24.13 -35.55
CA ASN A 2 22.50 23.58 -34.21
C ASN A 2 21.77 22.25 -34.05
N GLU A 3 22.52 21.24 -33.64
CA GLU A 3 22.01 19.99 -33.11
C GLU A 3 21.08 20.34 -31.94
N GLU A 4 19.86 19.84 -31.98
CA GLU A 4 18.96 19.84 -30.82
C GLU A 4 19.66 19.05 -29.70
N GLU A 5 20.32 19.76 -28.79
CA GLU A 5 20.56 19.27 -27.43
C GLU A 5 19.19 18.95 -26.85
N THR A 6 18.77 17.68 -26.93
CA THR A 6 17.62 17.19 -26.19
C THR A 6 17.94 17.35 -24.71
N SER A 7 17.40 18.41 -24.09
CA SER A 7 17.66 18.68 -22.68
C SER A 7 17.14 17.51 -21.85
N ARG A 8 18.02 16.85 -21.09
CA ARG A 8 17.63 15.76 -20.18
C ARG A 8 16.59 16.25 -19.19
N THR A 9 15.60 15.42 -18.88
CA THR A 9 14.63 15.68 -17.79
C THR A 9 15.38 15.93 -16.49
N ARG A 10 15.03 16.99 -15.78
CA ARG A 10 15.66 17.41 -14.53
C ARG A 10 14.81 16.98 -13.36
N VAL A 11 15.29 16.01 -12.60
CA VAL A 11 14.54 15.43 -11.48
C VAL A 11 15.22 15.81 -10.17
N GLY A 12 14.49 16.46 -9.27
CA GLY A 12 14.98 16.67 -7.92
C GLY A 12 14.89 15.37 -7.11
N LEU A 13 15.89 15.05 -6.29
CA LEU A 13 15.87 13.94 -5.35
C LEU A 13 16.16 14.44 -3.93
N VAL A 14 15.22 14.23 -3.01
CA VAL A 14 15.39 14.57 -1.59
C VAL A 14 15.22 13.31 -0.72
N LEU A 15 16.29 12.89 -0.06
CA LEU A 15 16.26 11.79 0.88
C LEU A 15 16.20 12.32 2.31
N ASN A 16 15.24 11.85 3.11
CA ASN A 16 15.32 11.96 4.57
C ASN A 16 16.22 10.80 5.07
N PRO A 17 17.46 11.07 5.53
CA PRO A 17 18.44 10.02 5.84
C PRO A 17 18.02 9.14 7.01
N VAL A 18 17.13 9.62 7.87
CA VAL A 18 16.72 8.93 9.09
C VAL A 18 15.33 8.29 8.98
N ALA A 19 14.69 8.39 7.81
CA ALA A 19 13.36 7.83 7.61
C ALA A 19 13.35 6.29 7.69
N GLY A 20 12.24 5.76 8.22
CA GLY A 20 12.02 4.32 8.40
C GLY A 20 12.51 3.73 9.72
N MET A 21 13.35 4.45 10.48
CA MET A 21 13.91 3.92 11.73
C MET A 21 12.86 3.70 12.84
N GLY A 22 11.89 4.61 13.00
CA GLY A 22 10.89 4.53 14.07
C GLY A 22 9.96 3.30 14.02
N GLY A 23 9.74 2.73 12.82
CA GLY A 23 8.92 1.53 12.63
C GLY A 23 9.59 0.24 13.11
N ARG A 24 10.91 0.10 12.87
CA ARG A 24 11.70 -1.10 13.19
C ARG A 24 11.89 -1.33 14.69
N VAL A 25 12.01 -0.25 15.46
CA VAL A 25 12.29 -0.33 16.92
C VAL A 25 11.05 -0.13 17.79
N GLY A 26 9.86 -0.03 17.18
CA GLY A 26 8.59 0.12 17.90
C GLY A 26 8.51 1.39 18.75
N LEU A 27 9.34 2.39 18.48
CA LEU A 27 9.38 3.63 19.24
C LEU A 27 8.11 4.44 18.96
N LYS A 28 7.48 4.91 20.05
CA LYS A 28 6.27 5.73 20.04
C LYS A 28 6.49 6.94 20.94
N GLY A 29 6.38 8.15 20.40
CA GLY A 29 6.08 9.38 21.15
C GLY A 29 7.22 10.06 21.92
N THR A 30 8.19 10.64 21.24
CA THR A 30 9.08 11.70 21.76
C THR A 30 9.41 12.67 20.62
N ASP A 31 9.97 13.86 20.94
CA ASP A 31 10.47 14.80 19.94
C ASP A 31 11.37 14.10 18.91
N TRP A 32 11.38 14.59 17.67
CA TRP A 32 12.11 13.98 16.54
C TRP A 32 13.58 13.65 16.90
N ALA A 33 14.24 14.54 17.64
CA ALA A 33 15.62 14.36 18.11
C ALA A 33 15.76 13.24 19.16
N ASP A 34 14.81 13.12 20.08
CA ASP A 34 14.80 12.06 21.10
C ASP A 34 14.47 10.70 20.47
N MET A 35 13.57 10.66 19.49
CA MET A 35 13.22 9.43 18.76
C MET A 35 14.41 8.93 17.94
N LEU A 36 15.11 9.84 17.27
CA LEU A 36 16.32 9.55 16.51
C LEU A 36 17.43 9.00 17.42
N THR A 37 17.68 9.67 18.55
CA THR A 37 18.67 9.24 19.55
C THR A 37 18.35 7.84 20.09
N MET A 38 17.09 7.57 20.42
CA MET A 38 16.65 6.26 20.90
C MET A 38 16.70 5.17 19.83
N ALA A 39 16.43 5.50 18.57
CA ALA A 39 16.49 4.54 17.47
C ALA A 39 17.94 4.12 17.19
N LEU A 40 18.85 5.10 17.09
CA LEU A 40 20.29 4.86 16.92
C LEU A 40 20.88 4.10 18.12
N GLY A 41 20.49 4.48 19.35
CA GLY A 41 20.91 3.77 20.57
C GLY A 41 20.42 2.31 20.65
N ARG A 42 19.39 1.94 19.88
CA ARG A 42 18.88 0.56 19.74
C ARG A 42 19.42 -0.17 18.52
N GLY A 43 20.37 0.42 17.79
CA GLY A 43 20.97 -0.16 16.59
C GLY A 43 20.03 -0.14 15.37
N ALA A 44 19.05 0.77 15.32
CA ALA A 44 18.23 0.95 14.13
C ALA A 44 19.10 1.51 12.99
N GLU A 45 19.08 0.83 11.85
CA GLU A 45 19.71 1.32 10.62
C GLU A 45 18.70 2.10 9.77
N PRO A 46 19.13 3.19 9.12
CA PRO A 46 18.37 3.88 8.09
C PRO A 46 17.81 2.94 7.01
N VAL A 47 16.52 3.07 6.71
CA VAL A 47 15.86 2.27 5.67
C VAL A 47 15.85 3.01 4.33
N SER A 48 15.78 4.33 4.39
CA SER A 48 15.60 5.20 3.24
C SER A 48 16.69 5.09 2.15
N PRO A 49 18.00 4.86 2.45
CA PRO A 49 18.99 4.63 1.39
C PRO A 49 18.70 3.37 0.58
N SER A 50 18.35 2.26 1.26
CA SER A 50 18.00 0.99 0.58
C SER A 50 16.75 1.12 -0.30
N CYS A 51 15.78 1.94 0.11
CA CYS A 51 14.61 2.23 -0.72
C CYS A 51 15.01 2.98 -1.99
N ILE A 52 15.88 3.98 -1.90
CA ILE A 52 16.36 4.70 -3.08
C ILE A 52 17.14 3.79 -4.03
N LEU A 53 18.00 2.90 -3.52
CA LEU A 53 18.71 1.95 -4.38
C LEU A 53 17.76 1.06 -5.17
N ARG A 54 16.71 0.52 -4.53
CA ARG A 54 15.67 -0.28 -5.20
C ARG A 54 14.90 0.53 -6.25
N PHE A 55 14.59 1.79 -5.93
CA PHE A 55 13.97 2.73 -6.87
C PHE A 55 14.85 2.98 -8.10
N LEU A 56 16.14 3.23 -7.91
CA LEU A 56 17.11 3.47 -9.00
C LEU A 56 17.38 2.20 -9.82
N ASP A 57 17.42 1.03 -9.18
CA ASP A 57 17.58 -0.27 -9.84
C ASP A 57 16.41 -0.57 -10.79
N GLN A 58 15.17 -0.31 -10.34
CA GLN A 58 13.98 -0.45 -11.19
C GLN A 58 14.00 0.50 -12.41
N LEU A 59 14.57 1.70 -12.26
CA LEU A 59 14.78 2.61 -13.40
C LEU A 59 15.82 2.06 -14.38
N GLY A 60 16.81 1.33 -13.88
CA GLY A 60 17.87 0.71 -14.67
C GLY A 60 18.67 1.76 -15.45
N ASP A 61 18.93 1.48 -16.73
CA ASP A 61 19.72 2.37 -17.59
C ASP A 61 19.09 3.75 -17.80
N ARG A 62 17.77 3.87 -17.62
CA ARG A 62 17.05 5.16 -17.75
C ARG A 62 17.51 6.19 -16.71
N THR A 63 18.08 5.74 -15.59
CA THR A 63 18.63 6.61 -14.55
C THR A 63 19.67 7.60 -15.09
N ARG A 64 20.45 7.21 -16.11
CA ARG A 64 21.46 8.07 -16.78
C ARG A 64 20.86 9.01 -17.84
N GLY A 65 19.62 8.79 -18.24
CA GLY A 65 18.85 9.69 -19.11
C GLY A 65 18.28 10.90 -18.37
N ILE A 66 18.28 10.86 -17.03
CA ILE A 66 17.84 11.94 -16.14
C ILE A 66 19.05 12.74 -15.69
N HIS A 67 18.89 14.06 -15.56
CA HIS A 67 19.82 14.89 -14.79
C HIS A 67 19.26 15.13 -13.39
N TRP A 68 19.90 14.55 -12.36
CA TRP A 68 19.41 14.62 -10.99
C TRP A 68 19.90 15.88 -10.27
N LEU A 69 19.01 16.54 -9.53
CA LEU A 69 19.38 17.60 -8.59
C LEU A 69 19.17 17.08 -7.17
N THR A 70 20.21 17.04 -6.34
CA THR A 70 20.15 16.40 -5.03
C THR A 70 20.79 17.25 -3.92
N CYS A 71 20.78 16.75 -2.69
CA CYS A 71 21.48 17.34 -1.55
C CYS A 71 22.85 16.67 -1.36
N SER A 72 23.82 17.39 -0.80
CA SER A 72 25.10 16.80 -0.40
C SER A 72 24.95 15.72 0.67
N GLY A 73 25.85 14.73 0.66
CA GLY A 73 25.93 13.71 1.71
C GLY A 73 24.76 12.72 1.70
N ASP A 74 24.36 12.32 2.90
CA ASP A 74 23.34 11.30 3.17
C ASP A 74 21.92 11.69 2.75
N MET A 75 21.67 12.97 2.47
CA MET A 75 20.40 13.48 1.92
C MET A 75 20.26 13.25 0.40
N GLY A 76 21.26 12.68 -0.27
CA GLY A 76 21.06 12.07 -1.58
C GLY A 76 22.29 11.96 -2.49
N ALA A 77 23.35 12.74 -2.30
CA ALA A 77 24.56 12.61 -3.13
C ALA A 77 25.24 11.26 -2.95
N ASP A 78 25.37 10.80 -1.69
CA ASP A 78 26.07 9.56 -1.38
C ASP A 78 25.38 8.36 -2.03
N ILE A 79 24.04 8.33 -2.04
CA ILE A 79 23.29 7.21 -2.62
C ILE A 79 23.30 7.20 -4.16
N LEU A 80 23.39 8.38 -4.80
CA LEU A 80 23.56 8.46 -6.25
C LEU A 80 24.97 8.02 -6.67
N LEU A 81 25.99 8.37 -5.89
CA LEU A 81 27.36 7.87 -6.08
C LEU A 81 27.43 6.35 -5.89
N GLU A 82 26.78 5.81 -4.86
CA GLU A 82 26.68 4.37 -4.61
C GLU A 82 25.99 3.63 -5.77
N ALA A 83 24.95 4.23 -6.36
CA ALA A 83 24.28 3.72 -7.56
C ALA A 83 25.13 3.85 -8.86
N GLY A 84 26.35 4.37 -8.77
CA GLY A 84 27.29 4.47 -9.89
C GLY A 84 27.02 5.65 -10.83
N LEU A 85 26.33 6.70 -10.35
CA LEU A 85 26.17 7.97 -11.05
C LEU A 85 27.32 8.93 -10.70
N ARG A 86 27.61 9.86 -11.61
CA ARG A 86 28.76 10.77 -11.47
C ARG A 86 28.30 12.21 -11.28
N GLU A 87 28.81 12.85 -10.24
CA GLU A 87 28.59 14.28 -10.01
C GLU A 87 29.15 15.11 -11.18
N GLY A 88 28.40 16.11 -11.63
CA GLY A 88 28.72 16.96 -12.77
C GLY A 88 28.23 16.42 -14.12
N ASP A 89 28.10 15.10 -14.26
CA ASP A 89 27.60 14.46 -15.49
C ASP A 89 26.13 14.04 -15.33
N ASP A 90 25.85 13.20 -14.34
CA ASP A 90 24.55 12.57 -14.12
C ASP A 90 23.73 13.33 -13.06
N PHE A 91 24.39 13.98 -12.10
CA PHE A 91 23.72 14.75 -11.06
C PHE A 91 24.49 16.01 -10.63
N SER A 92 23.80 16.93 -9.96
CA SER A 92 24.38 18.15 -9.35
C SER A 92 23.81 18.39 -7.95
N ILE A 93 24.62 19.01 -7.09
CA ILE A 93 24.18 19.40 -5.74
C ILE A 93 23.41 20.72 -5.79
N ALA A 94 22.13 20.68 -5.43
CA ALA A 94 21.27 21.86 -5.30
C ALA A 94 21.37 22.50 -3.90
N TYR A 95 21.61 21.68 -2.87
CA TYR A 95 21.70 22.13 -1.48
C TYR A 95 22.86 21.43 -0.75
N HIS A 96 23.74 22.25 -0.16
CA HIS A 96 24.80 21.77 0.71
C HIS A 96 24.34 21.82 2.17
N VAL A 97 24.31 20.67 2.81
CA VAL A 97 24.07 20.54 4.24
C VAL A 97 25.28 21.10 4.99
N PRO A 98 25.11 22.00 5.97
CA PRO A 98 26.22 22.50 6.78
C PRO A 98 26.93 21.36 7.52
N ASP A 99 28.26 21.36 7.50
CA ASP A 99 29.09 20.35 8.18
C ASP A 99 28.76 20.25 9.69
N GLN A 100 28.93 19.04 10.25
CA GLN A 100 28.88 18.76 11.69
C GLN A 100 27.53 18.93 12.40
N ARG A 101 26.41 18.88 11.70
CA ARG A 101 25.08 18.80 12.32
C ARG A 101 24.19 17.72 11.72
N GLU A 102 23.27 17.22 12.53
CA GLU A 102 22.21 16.34 12.07
C GLU A 102 21.27 17.10 11.13
N THR A 103 20.81 16.41 10.07
CA THR A 103 19.85 16.92 9.10
C THR A 103 18.46 16.92 9.70
N GLY A 104 17.59 17.86 9.32
CA GLY A 104 16.22 17.91 9.86
C GLY A 104 15.18 18.40 8.86
N PRO A 105 13.93 18.58 9.31
CA PRO A 105 12.83 19.07 8.47
C PRO A 105 13.15 20.34 7.69
N ASP A 106 13.88 21.27 8.31
CA ASP A 106 14.34 22.51 7.67
C ASP A 106 15.29 22.27 6.50
N ASP A 107 16.10 21.21 6.55
CA ASP A 107 16.99 20.84 5.45
C ASP A 107 16.21 20.27 4.27
N THR A 108 15.19 19.44 4.53
CA THR A 108 14.25 18.98 3.50
C THR A 108 13.56 20.15 2.81
N ARG A 109 13.04 21.13 3.57
CA ARG A 109 12.41 22.33 3.02
C ARG A 109 13.37 23.15 2.16
N ARG A 110 14.55 23.50 2.70
CA ARG A 110 15.56 24.26 1.94
C ARG A 110 16.01 23.55 0.66
N ALA A 111 16.19 22.22 0.73
CA ALA A 111 16.51 21.41 -0.44
C ALA A 111 15.44 21.51 -1.53
N CYS A 112 14.17 21.32 -1.16
CA CYS A 112 13.05 21.42 -2.09
C CYS A 112 13.02 22.79 -2.78
N ARG A 113 13.14 23.89 -2.02
CA ARG A 113 13.17 25.24 -2.60
C ARG A 113 14.34 25.43 -3.56
N LYS A 114 15.54 24.97 -3.20
CA LYS A 114 16.72 25.08 -4.06
C LYS A 114 16.59 24.31 -5.37
N MET A 115 15.94 23.14 -5.33
CA MET A 115 15.65 22.37 -6.53
C MET A 115 14.61 23.05 -7.42
N LEU A 116 13.55 23.61 -6.83
CA LEU A 116 12.55 24.40 -7.56
C LEU A 116 13.17 25.64 -8.21
N ASP A 117 13.96 26.42 -7.47
CA ASP A 117 14.67 27.60 -7.98
C ASP A 117 15.61 27.25 -9.14
N ALA A 118 16.16 26.04 -9.13
CA ALA A 118 17.02 25.52 -10.18
C ALA A 118 16.25 24.98 -11.40
N GLY A 119 14.92 24.90 -11.35
CA GLY A 119 14.04 24.50 -12.45
C GLY A 119 13.98 23.00 -12.68
N VAL A 120 13.64 22.22 -11.65
CA VAL A 120 13.30 20.79 -11.79
C VAL A 120 11.93 20.60 -12.44
N ASP A 121 11.81 19.57 -13.29
CA ASP A 121 10.55 19.20 -13.95
C ASP A 121 9.63 18.42 -13.00
N LEU A 122 10.21 17.68 -12.05
CA LEU A 122 9.51 16.94 -11.00
C LEU A 122 10.42 16.71 -9.80
N LEU A 123 9.83 16.42 -8.63
CA LEU A 123 10.56 16.07 -7.42
C LEU A 123 10.27 14.63 -6.97
N VAL A 124 11.31 13.84 -6.76
CA VAL A 124 11.25 12.57 -6.04
C VAL A 124 11.73 12.82 -4.62
N PHE A 125 10.98 12.33 -3.63
CA PHE A 125 11.45 12.37 -2.25
C PHE A 125 11.27 11.01 -1.58
N CYS A 126 12.15 10.68 -0.63
CA CYS A 126 12.09 9.42 0.11
C CYS A 126 11.97 9.69 1.60
N GLY A 127 10.91 9.15 2.21
CA GLY A 127 10.54 9.47 3.58
C GLY A 127 9.25 8.83 4.05
N GLY A 128 8.67 9.39 5.11
CA GLY A 128 7.32 9.09 5.59
C GLY A 128 6.44 10.34 5.61
N ASP A 129 5.24 10.27 6.20
CA ASP A 129 4.26 11.37 6.17
C ASP A 129 4.81 12.71 6.68
N GLY A 130 5.70 12.71 7.69
CA GLY A 130 6.39 13.92 8.15
C GLY A 130 7.23 14.58 7.06
N THR A 131 8.01 13.79 6.30
CA THR A 131 8.74 14.29 5.13
C THR A 131 7.79 14.81 4.06
N ALA A 132 6.67 14.12 3.81
CA ALA A 132 5.67 14.58 2.83
C ALA A 132 5.07 15.94 3.21
N ARG A 133 4.83 16.18 4.51
CA ARG A 133 4.40 17.49 5.03
C ARG A 133 5.45 18.57 4.78
N ASP A 134 6.72 18.29 5.04
CA ASP A 134 7.81 19.24 4.81
C ASP A 134 7.94 19.59 3.33
N VAL A 135 7.82 18.59 2.45
CA VAL A 135 7.83 18.76 1.00
C VAL A 135 6.62 19.60 0.54
N LEU A 136 5.40 19.28 1.00
CA LEU A 136 4.20 20.06 0.67
C LEU A 136 4.29 21.51 1.16
N ALA A 137 4.78 21.72 2.39
CA ALA A 137 4.89 23.05 2.97
C ALA A 137 5.81 23.98 2.16
N GLU A 138 6.79 23.41 1.46
CA GLU A 138 7.69 24.19 0.60
C GLU A 138 7.20 24.26 -0.85
N ILE A 139 6.79 23.15 -1.45
CA ILE A 139 6.55 23.06 -2.90
C ILE A 139 5.14 23.48 -3.29
N GLY A 140 4.16 23.28 -2.39
CA GLY A 140 2.75 23.49 -2.71
C GLY A 140 2.33 22.72 -3.96
N ASP A 141 1.88 23.44 -4.98
CA ASP A 141 1.41 22.95 -6.27
C ASP A 141 2.36 23.31 -7.44
N GLU A 142 3.58 23.77 -7.17
CA GLU A 142 4.50 24.28 -8.19
C GLU A 142 5.03 23.18 -9.14
N THR A 143 5.28 21.97 -8.64
CA THR A 143 5.76 20.84 -9.44
C THR A 143 5.12 19.52 -9.02
N ALA A 144 5.14 18.53 -9.92
CA ALA A 144 4.66 17.19 -9.60
C ALA A 144 5.69 16.42 -8.78
N VAL A 145 5.22 15.58 -7.85
CA VAL A 145 6.07 14.78 -6.98
C VAL A 145 5.84 13.28 -7.10
N VAL A 146 6.84 12.51 -6.67
CA VAL A 146 6.74 11.06 -6.42
C VAL A 146 7.33 10.76 -5.05
N GLY A 147 6.49 10.26 -4.13
CA GLY A 147 6.96 9.81 -2.83
C GLY A 147 7.47 8.37 -2.89
N VAL A 148 8.75 8.16 -2.59
CA VAL A 148 9.35 6.83 -2.37
C VAL A 148 9.13 6.43 -0.91
N PRO A 149 8.46 5.30 -0.64
CA PRO A 149 8.16 4.89 0.72
C PRO A 149 9.39 4.38 1.49
N ALA A 150 9.69 4.99 2.64
CA ALA A 150 10.80 4.58 3.51
C ALA A 150 10.37 3.84 4.80
N GLY A 151 9.07 3.65 5.04
CA GLY A 151 8.56 3.05 6.28
C GLY A 151 7.20 2.35 6.12
N VAL A 152 6.66 1.84 7.23
CA VAL A 152 5.42 1.02 7.25
C VAL A 152 4.18 1.79 7.73
N LYS A 153 4.30 3.10 7.96
CA LYS A 153 3.23 3.97 8.48
C LYS A 153 3.11 5.21 7.60
N MET A 154 2.66 5.00 6.36
CA MET A 154 2.40 6.10 5.45
C MET A 154 0.93 6.08 5.09
N PHE A 155 0.24 7.17 5.41
CA PHE A 155 -1.19 7.32 5.18
C PHE A 155 -1.47 8.33 4.06
N SER A 156 -0.46 9.11 3.65
CA SER A 156 -0.58 10.07 2.55
C SER A 156 -0.67 9.36 1.19
N GLY A 157 -1.64 9.76 0.37
CA GLY A 157 -1.87 9.27 -0.98
C GLY A 157 -0.87 9.76 -2.04
N ILE A 158 0.27 10.32 -1.61
CA ILE A 158 1.35 10.80 -2.48
C ILE A 158 2.49 9.77 -2.68
N PHE A 159 2.50 8.69 -1.88
CA PHE A 159 3.54 7.67 -1.91
C PHE A 159 3.20 6.60 -2.95
N ALA A 160 4.21 6.13 -3.66
CA ALA A 160 4.11 4.89 -4.39
C ALA A 160 3.94 3.71 -3.43
N VAL A 161 3.36 2.61 -3.93
CA VAL A 161 3.11 1.40 -3.14
C VAL A 161 4.39 0.68 -2.72
N SER A 162 5.49 0.90 -3.46
CA SER A 162 6.83 0.43 -3.14
C SER A 162 7.89 1.33 -3.80
N PRO A 163 9.17 1.21 -3.44
CA PRO A 163 10.24 1.91 -4.16
C PRO A 163 10.34 1.53 -5.63
N GLU A 164 10.09 0.26 -5.98
CA GLU A 164 10.02 -0.19 -7.37
C GLU A 164 8.89 0.51 -8.12
N ALA A 165 7.69 0.55 -7.54
CA ALA A 165 6.56 1.24 -8.16
C ALA A 165 6.83 2.74 -8.39
N ALA A 166 7.57 3.40 -7.49
CA ALA A 166 8.04 4.77 -7.73
C ALA A 166 8.97 4.85 -8.96
N GLY A 167 9.84 3.85 -9.15
CA GLY A 167 10.73 3.76 -10.31
C GLY A 167 9.94 3.57 -11.61
N GLU A 168 8.89 2.75 -11.58
CA GLU A 168 7.98 2.56 -12.72
C GLU A 168 7.21 3.84 -13.07
N ILE A 169 6.76 4.61 -12.07
CA ILE A 169 6.11 5.91 -12.30
C ILE A 169 7.05 6.88 -13.04
N ILE A 170 8.31 6.94 -12.63
CA ILE A 170 9.31 7.79 -13.29
C ILE A 170 9.62 7.26 -14.69
N ALA A 171 9.78 5.95 -14.88
CA ALA A 171 9.98 5.35 -16.19
C ALA A 171 8.82 5.69 -17.15
N ALA A 172 7.58 5.51 -16.70
CA ALA A 172 6.39 5.88 -17.46
C ALA A 172 6.36 7.37 -17.81
N HIS A 173 6.82 8.24 -16.91
CA HIS A 173 6.92 9.67 -17.19
C HIS A 173 7.93 9.98 -18.30
N LEU A 174 9.11 9.37 -18.27
CA LEU A 174 10.10 9.50 -19.34
C LEU A 174 9.57 8.99 -20.68
N GLU A 175 8.70 7.97 -20.64
CA GLU A 175 8.04 7.39 -21.81
C GLU A 175 6.78 8.17 -22.26
N GLY A 176 6.38 9.22 -21.53
CA GLY A 176 5.20 10.03 -21.83
C GLY A 176 3.86 9.33 -21.55
N THR A 177 3.87 8.28 -20.73
CA THR A 177 2.69 7.46 -20.37
C THR A 177 2.20 7.69 -18.93
N SER A 178 2.68 8.76 -18.29
CA SER A 178 2.19 9.20 -16.98
C SER A 178 1.24 10.40 -17.08
N GLU A 179 0.42 10.59 -16.05
CA GLU A 179 -0.41 11.77 -15.83
C GLU A 179 -0.07 12.44 -14.50
N VAL A 180 -0.40 13.72 -14.39
CA VAL A 180 -0.35 14.46 -13.12
C VAL A 180 -1.74 14.45 -12.50
N GLY A 181 -1.87 13.85 -11.32
CA GLY A 181 -3.08 13.89 -10.48
C GLY A 181 -2.85 14.65 -9.17
N GLU A 182 -3.83 14.60 -8.29
CA GLU A 182 -3.74 15.14 -6.93
C GLU A 182 -3.62 13.99 -5.91
N GLY A 183 -2.68 14.10 -4.97
CA GLY A 183 -2.53 13.17 -3.85
C GLY A 183 -2.64 13.88 -2.51
N ASP A 184 -3.33 13.25 -1.57
CA ASP A 184 -3.54 13.76 -0.22
C ASP A 184 -2.28 13.61 0.62
N VAL A 185 -1.85 14.69 1.27
CA VAL A 185 -0.87 14.65 2.35
C VAL A 185 -1.64 14.77 3.65
N VAL A 186 -1.44 13.80 4.53
CA VAL A 186 -2.20 13.71 5.78
C VAL A 186 -1.31 13.89 6.99
N ASP A 187 -1.89 14.43 8.04
CA ASP A 187 -1.30 14.49 9.36
C ASP A 187 -1.91 13.40 10.25
N VAL A 188 -1.04 12.55 10.80
CA VAL A 188 -1.44 11.49 11.72
C VAL A 188 -1.30 12.04 13.12
N ASP A 189 -2.40 12.06 13.88
CA ASP A 189 -2.32 12.34 15.31
C ASP A 189 -1.60 11.17 15.98
N GLU A 190 -0.29 11.34 16.17
CA GLU A 190 0.56 10.34 16.80
C GLU A 190 0.07 10.01 18.22
N GLU A 191 -0.56 10.96 18.92
CA GLU A 191 -1.10 10.73 20.26
C GLU A 191 -2.37 9.86 20.25
N ALA A 192 -3.27 10.08 19.30
CA ALA A 192 -4.44 9.23 19.08
C ALA A 192 -4.04 7.83 18.59
N TYR A 193 -3.08 7.76 17.67
CA TYR A 193 -2.52 6.50 17.18
C TYR A 193 -1.90 5.68 18.32
N ARG A 194 -1.27 6.32 19.31
CA ARG A 194 -0.78 5.65 20.54
C ARG A 194 -1.88 4.93 21.32
N ARG A 195 -3.12 5.44 21.32
CA ARG A 195 -4.26 4.85 22.02
C ARG A 195 -5.01 3.79 21.20
N GLY A 196 -4.47 3.38 20.05
CA GLY A 196 -5.11 2.42 19.14
C GLY A 196 -6.23 3.04 18.31
N GLN A 197 -6.32 4.36 18.25
CA GLN A 197 -7.30 5.11 17.46
C GLN A 197 -6.59 5.73 16.26
N LEU A 198 -6.99 5.37 15.05
CA LEU A 198 -6.48 6.01 13.85
C LEU A 198 -7.21 7.34 13.64
N ALA A 199 -6.57 8.45 14.02
CA ALA A 199 -7.05 9.80 13.72
C ALA A 199 -6.10 10.46 12.73
N VAL A 200 -6.61 10.70 11.52
CA VAL A 200 -5.86 11.24 10.40
C VAL A 200 -6.62 12.47 9.92
N THR A 201 -5.89 13.57 9.73
CA THR A 201 -6.45 14.83 9.23
C THR A 201 -5.77 15.21 7.92
N LEU A 202 -6.53 15.74 6.96
CA LEU A 202 -5.96 16.21 5.71
C LEU A 202 -5.08 17.44 6.00
N PHE A 203 -3.79 17.35 5.69
CA PHE A 203 -2.85 18.47 5.79
C PHE A 203 -2.89 19.32 4.51
N GLY A 204 -3.03 18.69 3.36
CA GLY A 204 -3.24 19.36 2.07
C GLY A 204 -3.14 18.39 0.90
N THR A 205 -3.06 18.92 -0.31
CA THR A 205 -2.96 18.13 -1.56
C THR A 205 -1.75 18.57 -2.37
N MET A 206 -1.11 17.63 -3.06
CA MET A 206 0.02 17.87 -3.95
C MET A 206 -0.25 17.32 -5.34
N ARG A 207 0.43 17.88 -6.35
CA ARG A 207 0.50 17.30 -7.69
C ARG A 207 1.38 16.04 -7.65
N VAL A 208 0.88 14.90 -8.11
CA VAL A 208 1.58 13.60 -8.06
C VAL A 208 1.59 12.94 -9.43
N LEU A 209 2.71 12.34 -9.82
CA LEU A 209 2.77 11.53 -11.04
C LEU A 209 2.10 10.16 -10.85
N ARG A 210 1.33 9.73 -11.85
CA ARG A 210 0.59 8.46 -11.91
C ARG A 210 0.75 7.82 -13.28
N VAL A 211 0.64 6.49 -13.39
CA VAL A 211 0.79 5.79 -14.68
C VAL A 211 -0.57 5.50 -15.33
N LEU A 212 -0.70 5.77 -16.63
CA LEU A 212 -1.95 5.61 -17.40
C LEU A 212 -2.33 4.14 -17.68
N SER A 213 -1.37 3.20 -17.65
CA SER A 213 -1.58 1.79 -18.01
C SER A 213 -2.44 0.98 -17.04
N LEU A 214 -2.95 1.60 -15.97
CA LEU A 214 -3.93 1.02 -15.05
C LEU A 214 -5.33 1.65 -15.17
N ILE A 215 -5.56 2.50 -16.18
CA ILE A 215 -6.85 3.13 -16.45
C ILE A 215 -7.28 2.79 -17.89
N GLN A 216 -7.81 1.59 -18.06
CA GLN A 216 -8.91 1.40 -19.00
C GLN A 216 -10.20 1.43 -18.18
N ASP A 217 -10.96 2.52 -18.35
CA ASP A 217 -12.38 2.75 -18.06
C ASP A 217 -13.01 2.00 -16.86
N ALA A 218 -13.58 2.63 -15.82
CA ALA A 218 -14.15 3.95 -15.71
C ALA A 218 -14.30 4.34 -14.22
N LYS A 219 -14.17 5.64 -13.94
CA LYS A 219 -14.84 6.41 -12.88
C LYS A 219 -15.15 5.67 -11.58
N HIS A 220 -14.43 5.98 -10.49
CA HIS A 220 -15.01 6.37 -9.20
C HIS A 220 -13.88 6.76 -8.24
N VAL A 221 -13.70 8.07 -8.03
CA VAL A 221 -12.88 8.64 -6.95
C VAL A 221 -13.66 8.43 -5.66
N THR A 222 -13.22 7.54 -4.79
CA THR A 222 -13.95 7.18 -3.57
C THR A 222 -13.28 7.77 -2.33
N SER A 223 -13.86 8.86 -1.83
CA SER A 223 -13.60 9.44 -0.50
C SER A 223 -14.14 8.50 0.61
N LEU A 224 -13.85 8.76 1.90
CA LEU A 224 -14.37 7.98 3.04
C LEU A 224 -15.92 7.93 3.10
N GLY A 225 -16.64 8.90 2.51
CA GLY A 225 -18.10 8.85 2.35
C GLY A 225 -18.57 7.97 1.18
N ASP A 226 -17.63 7.43 0.43
CA ASP A 226 -17.80 6.67 -0.80
C ASP A 226 -17.25 5.23 -0.61
N GLU A 227 -16.32 5.00 0.31
CA GLU A 227 -15.89 3.63 0.69
C GLU A 227 -17.05 2.80 1.25
N GLY A 228 -17.91 3.39 2.10
CA GLY A 228 -19.15 2.74 2.53
C GLY A 228 -20.08 2.40 1.36
N LYS A 229 -20.15 3.26 0.33
CA LYS A 229 -20.94 2.98 -0.88
C LYS A 229 -20.32 1.90 -1.76
N VAL A 230 -19.00 1.83 -1.83
CA VAL A 230 -18.28 0.74 -2.50
C VAL A 230 -18.50 -0.57 -1.77
N GLN A 231 -18.42 -0.57 -0.44
CA GLN A 231 -18.73 -1.73 0.38
C GLN A 231 -20.18 -2.17 0.18
N ASP A 232 -21.14 -1.25 0.15
CA ASP A 232 -22.55 -1.54 -0.15
C ASP A 232 -22.74 -2.07 -1.58
N ALA A 233 -21.99 -1.55 -2.55
CA ALA A 233 -22.00 -1.99 -3.94
C ALA A 233 -21.44 -3.42 -4.11
N ILE A 234 -20.31 -3.71 -3.45
CA ILE A 234 -19.71 -5.05 -3.33
C ILE A 234 -20.73 -5.98 -2.66
N ALA A 235 -21.28 -5.58 -1.50
CA ALA A 235 -22.22 -6.37 -0.73
C ALA A 235 -23.46 -6.72 -1.56
N ARG A 236 -24.02 -5.76 -2.28
CA ARG A 236 -25.15 -6.00 -3.20
C ARG A 236 -24.81 -7.07 -4.24
N TYR A 237 -23.66 -6.95 -4.92
CA TYR A 237 -23.28 -7.91 -5.95
C TYR A 237 -22.99 -9.31 -5.38
N VAL A 238 -22.33 -9.38 -4.23
CA VAL A 238 -22.06 -10.65 -3.53
C VAL A 238 -23.36 -11.35 -3.15
N VAL A 239 -24.34 -10.62 -2.60
CA VAL A 239 -25.65 -11.19 -2.26
C VAL A 239 -26.40 -11.69 -3.50
N GLU A 240 -26.39 -10.93 -4.60
CA GLU A 240 -26.98 -11.37 -5.88
C GLU A 240 -26.36 -12.70 -6.36
N LEU A 241 -25.03 -12.84 -6.32
CA LEU A 241 -24.34 -14.08 -6.68
C LEU A 241 -24.71 -15.25 -5.75
N LEU A 242 -24.83 -15.00 -4.45
CA LEU A 242 -25.21 -16.01 -3.46
C LEU A 242 -26.66 -16.47 -3.65
N GLU A 243 -27.57 -15.56 -4.00
CA GLU A 243 -28.97 -15.86 -4.30
C GLU A 243 -29.11 -16.72 -5.57
N GLU A 244 -28.33 -16.44 -6.62
CA GLU A 244 -28.29 -17.22 -7.86
C GLU A 244 -27.85 -18.68 -7.63
N GLU A 245 -27.01 -18.93 -6.62
CA GLU A 245 -26.53 -20.26 -6.24
C GLU A 245 -27.54 -21.09 -5.43
N GLY A 246 -28.69 -20.52 -5.07
CA GLY A 246 -29.77 -21.24 -4.40
C GLY A 246 -29.58 -21.37 -2.88
N ASP A 247 -29.15 -20.28 -2.24
CA ASP A 247 -28.99 -20.14 -0.78
C ASP A 247 -27.95 -21.11 -0.16
N PRO A 248 -26.66 -20.95 -0.54
CA PRO A 248 -25.58 -21.77 -0.01
C PRO A 248 -25.36 -21.50 1.50
N LEU A 249 -24.61 -22.39 2.15
CA LEU A 249 -24.06 -22.06 3.47
C LEU A 249 -22.97 -20.99 3.29
N ILE A 250 -23.05 -19.89 4.03
CA ILE A 250 -22.09 -18.78 3.89
C ILE A 250 -21.27 -18.66 5.17
N ILE A 251 -19.96 -18.79 5.04
CA ILE A 251 -18.96 -18.52 6.07
C ILE A 251 -18.45 -17.09 5.84
N LEU A 252 -18.74 -16.20 6.79
CA LEU A 252 -18.34 -14.79 6.74
C LEU A 252 -17.07 -14.60 7.59
N GLY A 253 -15.97 -14.22 6.95
CA GLY A 253 -14.75 -13.84 7.66
C GLY A 253 -14.82 -12.46 8.32
N ALA A 254 -13.73 -12.08 8.98
CA ALA A 254 -13.63 -10.78 9.64
C ALA A 254 -13.45 -9.60 8.67
N GLY A 255 -13.80 -8.40 9.13
CA GLY A 255 -13.49 -7.13 8.49
C GLY A 255 -14.69 -6.37 7.91
N THR A 256 -14.49 -5.06 7.72
CA THR A 256 -15.56 -4.09 7.37
C THR A 256 -16.23 -4.35 6.02
N THR A 257 -15.51 -4.88 5.04
CA THR A 257 -16.12 -5.25 3.74
C THR A 257 -17.05 -6.45 3.88
N VAL A 258 -16.69 -7.43 4.72
CA VAL A 258 -17.54 -8.61 4.99
C VAL A 258 -18.71 -8.22 5.89
N GLU A 259 -18.51 -7.29 6.84
CA GLU A 259 -19.59 -6.68 7.63
C GLU A 259 -20.65 -6.01 6.75
N ALA A 260 -20.25 -5.33 5.65
CA ALA A 260 -21.22 -4.78 4.71
C ALA A 260 -22.05 -5.87 4.01
N VAL A 261 -21.45 -7.02 3.69
CA VAL A 261 -22.17 -8.20 3.16
C VAL A 261 -23.17 -8.71 4.19
N ALA A 262 -22.76 -8.88 5.46
CA ALA A 262 -23.62 -9.31 6.55
C ALA A 262 -24.80 -8.34 6.76
N ARG A 263 -24.53 -7.04 6.77
CA ARG A 263 -25.56 -5.99 6.86
C ARG A 263 -26.56 -6.07 5.72
N ARG A 264 -26.10 -6.39 4.52
CA ARG A 264 -26.97 -6.51 3.33
C ARG A 264 -27.83 -7.76 3.34
N LEU A 265 -27.34 -8.83 3.97
CA LEU A 265 -28.06 -10.07 4.29
C LEU A 265 -29.01 -9.92 5.51
N ASP A 266 -29.00 -8.76 6.18
CA ASP A 266 -29.78 -8.46 7.38
C ASP A 266 -29.44 -9.38 8.59
N VAL A 267 -28.17 -9.76 8.71
CA VAL A 267 -27.66 -10.62 9.79
C VAL A 267 -26.60 -9.90 10.64
N PRO A 268 -26.56 -10.13 11.97
CA PRO A 268 -25.48 -9.62 12.80
C PRO A 268 -24.15 -10.32 12.47
N ASN A 269 -23.04 -9.61 12.64
CA ASN A 269 -21.70 -10.16 12.46
C ASN A 269 -20.76 -9.82 13.63
N THR A 270 -19.74 -10.64 13.79
CA THR A 270 -18.67 -10.50 14.76
C THR A 270 -17.47 -9.83 14.07
N PRO A 271 -17.08 -8.57 14.41
CA PRO A 271 -16.11 -7.80 13.63
C PRO A 271 -14.74 -8.45 13.43
N LEU A 272 -14.31 -9.28 14.40
CA LEU A 272 -13.03 -10.00 14.40
C LEU A 272 -13.21 -11.52 14.48
N GLY A 273 -14.44 -12.00 14.24
CA GLY A 273 -14.79 -13.42 14.31
C GLY A 273 -15.11 -14.00 12.93
N VAL A 274 -15.57 -15.25 12.94
CA VAL A 274 -16.09 -15.94 11.75
C VAL A 274 -17.54 -16.34 12.03
N ASP A 275 -18.49 -15.85 11.25
CA ASP A 275 -19.91 -16.22 11.43
C ASP A 275 -20.38 -17.13 10.30
N VAL A 276 -21.39 -17.95 10.58
CA VAL A 276 -22.00 -18.85 9.59
C VAL A 276 -23.46 -18.48 9.42
N VAL A 277 -23.87 -18.24 8.18
CA VAL A 277 -25.22 -17.79 7.84
C VAL A 277 -25.81 -18.64 6.71
N ARG A 278 -27.13 -18.78 6.71
CA ARG A 278 -27.90 -19.46 5.64
C ARG A 278 -29.33 -18.93 5.67
N GLY A 279 -29.92 -18.64 4.51
CA GLY A 279 -31.32 -18.22 4.43
C GLY A 279 -31.63 -16.93 5.18
N GLY A 280 -30.65 -16.03 5.32
CA GLY A 280 -30.79 -14.79 6.08
C GLY A 280 -30.79 -14.98 7.60
N GLU A 281 -30.40 -16.16 8.11
CA GLU A 281 -30.28 -16.42 9.55
C GLU A 281 -28.84 -16.79 9.94
N VAL A 282 -28.44 -16.38 11.14
CA VAL A 282 -27.17 -16.81 11.73
C VAL A 282 -27.30 -18.21 12.29
N VAL A 283 -26.55 -19.15 11.71
CA VAL A 283 -26.45 -20.54 12.16
C VAL A 283 -25.50 -20.65 13.34
N VAL A 284 -24.35 -19.97 13.25
CA VAL A 284 -23.34 -19.89 14.32
C VAL A 284 -22.71 -18.50 14.29
N SER A 285 -22.57 -17.88 15.46
CA SER A 285 -21.83 -16.62 15.61
C SER A 285 -20.48 -16.89 16.28
N ASP A 286 -19.43 -16.21 15.84
CA ASP A 286 -18.04 -16.36 16.30
C ASP A 286 -17.60 -17.83 16.38
N ALA A 287 -17.79 -18.53 15.26
CA ALA A 287 -17.59 -19.96 15.12
C ALA A 287 -16.14 -20.39 15.35
N SER A 288 -15.97 -21.46 16.13
CA SER A 288 -14.72 -22.20 16.20
C SER A 288 -14.55 -23.13 14.98
N GLU A 289 -13.34 -23.66 14.77
CA GLU A 289 -13.09 -24.69 13.75
C GLU A 289 -14.06 -25.88 13.88
N GLU A 290 -14.32 -26.34 15.11
CA GLU A 290 -15.22 -27.47 15.37
C GLU A 290 -16.66 -27.16 14.93
N ASP A 291 -17.12 -25.92 15.17
CA ASP A 291 -18.45 -25.49 14.75
C ASP A 291 -18.55 -25.42 13.23
N LEU A 292 -17.53 -24.87 12.56
CA LEU A 292 -17.48 -24.80 11.09
C LEU A 292 -17.55 -26.21 10.46
N LEU A 293 -16.74 -27.15 10.95
CA LEU A 293 -16.75 -28.54 10.48
C LEU A 293 -18.11 -29.21 10.72
N ARG A 294 -18.72 -28.98 11.88
CA ARG A 294 -20.04 -29.56 12.24
C ARG A 294 -21.14 -29.05 11.31
N VAL A 295 -21.18 -27.75 11.04
CA VAL A 295 -22.20 -27.15 10.17
C VAL A 295 -22.00 -27.58 8.72
N LEU A 296 -20.76 -27.61 8.23
CA LEU A 296 -20.44 -28.07 6.89
C LEU A 296 -20.81 -29.55 6.67
N SER A 297 -20.61 -30.39 7.69
CA SER A 297 -20.92 -31.83 7.63
C SER A 297 -22.43 -32.14 7.69
N THR A 298 -23.22 -31.25 8.29
CA THR A 298 -24.68 -31.40 8.46
C THR A 298 -25.48 -30.66 7.39
N GLY A 299 -24.84 -29.78 6.62
CA GLY A 299 -25.43 -28.99 5.55
C GLY A 299 -25.91 -29.86 4.39
N SER A 300 -27.21 -29.83 4.12
CA SER A 300 -27.81 -30.52 2.98
C SER A 300 -27.59 -29.72 1.67
N GLY A 301 -26.85 -30.30 0.72
CA GLY A 301 -27.01 -30.12 -0.73
C GLY A 301 -26.55 -28.83 -1.44
N GLY A 302 -26.48 -27.68 -0.76
CA GLY A 302 -26.30 -26.36 -1.41
C GLY A 302 -24.87 -25.88 -1.65
N GLY A 303 -23.85 -26.66 -1.31
CA GLY A 303 -22.46 -26.18 -1.28
C GLY A 303 -22.22 -25.11 -0.19
N ALA A 304 -20.96 -24.71 -0.02
CA ALA A 304 -20.58 -23.66 0.93
C ALA A 304 -19.78 -22.56 0.22
N ARG A 305 -19.94 -21.32 0.70
CA ARG A 305 -19.20 -20.15 0.26
C ARG A 305 -18.48 -19.53 1.42
N ILE A 306 -17.23 -19.15 1.21
CA ILE A 306 -16.38 -18.50 2.20
C ILE A 306 -16.10 -17.09 1.69
N VAL A 307 -16.68 -16.07 2.33
CA VAL A 307 -16.51 -14.68 1.94
C VAL A 307 -15.42 -14.06 2.79
N MET A 308 -14.29 -13.76 2.15
CA MET A 308 -13.08 -13.28 2.82
C MET A 308 -12.62 -11.95 2.25
N SER A 309 -12.17 -11.07 3.13
CA SER A 309 -11.37 -9.90 2.78
C SER A 309 -9.93 -10.12 3.20
N PRO A 310 -8.94 -9.62 2.43
CA PRO A 310 -7.55 -9.55 2.89
C PRO A 310 -7.44 -8.77 4.20
N ILE A 311 -6.59 -9.26 5.10
CA ILE A 311 -6.39 -8.72 6.44
C ILE A 311 -5.25 -7.69 6.43
N GLY A 312 -5.60 -6.45 6.76
CA GLY A 312 -4.66 -5.33 6.80
C GLY A 312 -3.96 -5.07 5.46
N ALA A 313 -2.86 -4.32 5.50
CA ALA A 313 -2.02 -4.06 4.32
C ALA A 313 -1.09 -5.24 3.97
N GLN A 314 -1.14 -6.34 4.72
CA GLN A 314 -0.21 -7.47 4.58
C GLN A 314 -0.65 -8.47 3.51
N GLY A 315 -1.90 -8.38 3.03
CA GLY A 315 -2.41 -9.23 1.96
C GLY A 315 -2.79 -10.66 2.37
N PHE A 316 -2.67 -11.03 3.65
CA PHE A 316 -3.10 -12.36 4.11
C PHE A 316 -4.61 -12.54 3.93
N LEU A 317 -4.97 -13.57 3.18
CA LEU A 317 -6.34 -13.97 2.88
C LEU A 317 -6.79 -15.10 3.80
N LEU A 318 -5.92 -16.10 4.05
CA LEU A 318 -6.18 -17.26 4.88
C LEU A 318 -4.98 -17.57 5.78
N GLY A 319 -5.24 -18.11 6.96
CA GLY A 319 -4.25 -18.49 7.96
C GLY A 319 -4.14 -17.48 9.09
N ARG A 320 -3.58 -16.29 8.82
CA ARG A 320 -3.35 -15.29 9.86
C ARG A 320 -4.62 -14.53 10.20
N GLY A 321 -5.05 -14.60 11.46
CA GLY A 321 -6.21 -13.85 11.96
C GLY A 321 -7.57 -14.48 11.64
N ASN A 322 -7.59 -15.65 11.00
CA ASN A 322 -8.79 -16.42 10.67
C ASN A 322 -8.51 -17.94 10.72
N GLN A 323 -7.72 -18.37 11.71
CA GLN A 323 -7.25 -19.75 11.90
C GLN A 323 -8.39 -20.76 12.08
N GLN A 324 -9.60 -20.29 12.42
CA GLN A 324 -10.81 -21.11 12.48
C GLN A 324 -11.13 -21.73 11.10
N ILE A 325 -10.78 -21.04 10.00
CA ILE A 325 -10.91 -21.53 8.62
C ILE A 325 -9.69 -22.41 8.28
N SER A 326 -9.60 -23.53 8.97
CA SER A 326 -8.48 -24.46 8.89
C SER A 326 -8.43 -25.22 7.55
N PRO A 327 -7.32 -25.94 7.26
CA PRO A 327 -7.25 -26.82 6.10
C PRO A 327 -8.42 -27.81 5.99
N ALA A 328 -8.86 -28.38 7.12
CA ALA A 328 -9.99 -29.30 7.14
C ALA A 328 -11.31 -28.62 6.76
N VAL A 329 -11.54 -27.40 7.25
CA VAL A 329 -12.72 -26.59 6.89
C VAL A 329 -12.71 -26.25 5.40
N LEU A 330 -11.56 -25.81 4.88
CA LEU A 330 -11.41 -25.45 3.46
C LEU A 330 -11.68 -26.64 2.55
N GLU A 331 -11.18 -27.84 2.86
CA GLU A 331 -11.44 -29.03 2.05
C GLU A 331 -12.91 -29.43 2.03
N VAL A 332 -13.57 -29.46 3.20
CA VAL A 332 -14.99 -29.81 3.28
C VAL A 332 -15.87 -28.75 2.59
N ALA A 333 -15.47 -27.48 2.65
CA ALA A 333 -16.19 -26.39 2.00
C ALA A 333 -16.09 -26.41 0.45
N GLY A 334 -15.11 -27.11 -0.13
CA GLY A 334 -14.89 -27.19 -1.59
C GLY A 334 -13.60 -26.53 -2.08
N GLY A 335 -12.66 -26.23 -1.18
CA GLY A 335 -11.34 -25.70 -1.47
C GLY A 335 -11.38 -24.32 -2.14
N PRO A 336 -10.49 -24.04 -3.12
CA PRO A 336 -10.44 -22.74 -3.80
C PRO A 336 -11.74 -22.33 -4.49
N ALA A 337 -12.57 -23.29 -4.91
CA ALA A 337 -13.84 -23.00 -5.59
C ALA A 337 -14.89 -22.44 -4.63
N ALA A 338 -14.75 -22.64 -3.32
CA ALA A 338 -15.65 -22.13 -2.29
C ALA A 338 -15.36 -20.67 -1.89
N LEU A 339 -14.17 -20.16 -2.23
CA LEU A 339 -13.69 -18.87 -1.77
C LEU A 339 -14.17 -17.72 -2.66
N MET A 340 -14.87 -16.76 -2.06
CA MET A 340 -15.16 -15.45 -2.64
C MET A 340 -14.30 -14.39 -1.96
N ILE A 341 -13.52 -13.67 -2.75
CA ILE A 341 -12.63 -12.62 -2.25
C ILE A 341 -13.29 -11.26 -2.48
N VAL A 342 -13.47 -10.50 -1.41
CA VAL A 342 -14.08 -9.17 -1.44
C VAL A 342 -13.13 -8.14 -0.87
N ALA A 343 -12.89 -7.05 -1.59
CA ALA A 343 -12.02 -5.99 -1.11
C ALA A 343 -12.29 -4.68 -1.86
N THR A 344 -12.30 -3.56 -1.15
CA THR A 344 -12.44 -2.25 -1.79
C THR A 344 -11.22 -1.97 -2.68
N PRO A 345 -11.33 -1.17 -3.76
CA PRO A 345 -10.19 -0.78 -4.59
C PRO A 345 -9.09 -0.12 -3.76
N HIS A 346 -9.45 0.58 -2.68
CA HIS A 346 -8.50 1.13 -1.73
C HIS A 346 -7.66 0.03 -1.04
N LYS A 347 -8.30 -1.05 -0.58
CA LYS A 347 -7.66 -2.14 0.17
C LYS A 347 -6.71 -2.98 -0.69
N VAL A 348 -7.03 -3.14 -1.98
CA VAL A 348 -6.22 -3.94 -2.92
C VAL A 348 -5.09 -3.15 -3.58
N ARG A 349 -5.20 -1.81 -3.68
CA ARG A 349 -4.13 -0.97 -4.25
C ARG A 349 -2.78 -1.15 -3.53
N GLY A 350 -2.80 -1.31 -2.20
CA GLY A 350 -1.60 -1.48 -1.38
C GLY A 350 -1.14 -2.94 -1.21
N VAL A 351 -1.82 -3.89 -1.87
CA VAL A 351 -1.60 -5.33 -1.68
C VAL A 351 -1.21 -5.94 -3.03
N PRO A 352 0.10 -6.05 -3.33
CA PRO A 352 0.55 -6.53 -4.64
C PRO A 352 0.22 -8.01 -4.87
N VAL A 353 0.22 -8.81 -3.80
CA VAL A 353 -0.15 -10.24 -3.81
C VAL A 353 -1.01 -10.55 -2.59
N LEU A 354 -1.89 -11.53 -2.74
CA LEU A 354 -2.65 -12.12 -1.64
C LEU A 354 -1.92 -13.34 -1.11
N LEU A 355 -1.81 -13.47 0.21
CA LEU A 355 -1.05 -14.53 0.86
C LEU A 355 -1.96 -15.55 1.52
N VAL A 356 -1.59 -16.82 1.42
CA VAL A 356 -2.27 -17.95 2.06
C VAL A 356 -1.25 -18.71 2.90
N ASP A 357 -1.55 -18.91 4.18
CA ASP A 357 -0.67 -19.58 5.15
C ASP A 357 -1.52 -20.46 6.08
N THR A 358 -2.14 -21.51 5.54
CA THR A 358 -3.06 -22.36 6.30
C THR A 358 -2.33 -23.33 7.24
N GLY A 359 -1.01 -23.43 7.13
CA GLY A 359 -0.18 -24.45 7.78
C GLY A 359 -0.09 -25.76 7.00
N ASP A 360 -0.78 -25.87 5.85
CA ASP A 360 -0.71 -26.99 4.90
C ASP A 360 -0.20 -26.48 3.55
N GLY A 361 1.07 -26.74 3.25
CA GLY A 361 1.71 -26.22 2.03
C GLY A 361 1.15 -26.80 0.73
N GLU A 362 0.62 -28.01 0.73
CA GLU A 362 -0.02 -28.58 -0.48
C GLU A 362 -1.35 -27.88 -0.74
N LEU A 363 -2.11 -27.61 0.32
CA LEU A 363 -3.34 -26.84 0.23
C LEU A 363 -3.07 -25.39 -0.17
N ASP A 364 -2.09 -24.72 0.46
CA ASP A 364 -1.74 -23.32 0.14
C ASP A 364 -1.41 -23.16 -1.36
N MET A 365 -0.68 -24.12 -1.94
CA MET A 365 -0.35 -24.14 -3.38
C MET A 365 -1.60 -24.30 -4.27
N ARG A 366 -2.65 -24.99 -3.83
CA ARG A 366 -3.92 -25.06 -4.57
C ARG A 366 -4.65 -23.73 -4.62
N PHE A 367 -4.45 -22.86 -3.62
CA PHE A 367 -5.02 -21.52 -3.61
C PHE A 367 -4.22 -20.53 -4.46
N ALA A 368 -2.92 -20.77 -4.65
CA ALA A 368 -2.05 -19.93 -5.47
C ALA A 368 -2.51 -19.77 -6.93
N GLY A 369 -2.06 -18.69 -7.57
CA GLY A 369 -2.41 -18.32 -8.94
C GLY A 369 -3.31 -17.08 -9.03
N MET A 370 -3.78 -16.75 -10.23
CA MET A 370 -4.63 -15.57 -10.44
C MET A 370 -6.06 -15.85 -9.98
N ARG A 371 -6.59 -15.00 -9.10
CA ARG A 371 -7.95 -15.09 -8.56
C ARG A 371 -8.72 -13.80 -8.77
N GLN A 372 -10.03 -13.95 -8.88
CA GLN A 372 -10.97 -12.84 -8.96
C GLN A 372 -11.19 -12.24 -7.56
N VAL A 373 -11.16 -10.92 -7.48
CA VAL A 373 -11.52 -10.13 -6.30
C VAL A 373 -12.64 -9.19 -6.66
N ILE A 374 -13.77 -9.32 -5.99
CA ILE A 374 -14.92 -8.42 -6.16
C ILE A 374 -14.59 -7.10 -5.47
N SER A 375 -14.56 -6.04 -6.26
CA SER A 375 -14.10 -4.71 -5.83
C SER A 375 -15.11 -3.58 -6.04
N GLY A 376 -16.26 -3.90 -6.62
CA GLY A 376 -17.39 -2.99 -6.80
C GLY A 376 -18.64 -3.76 -7.23
N TYR A 377 -19.63 -3.05 -7.75
CA TYR A 377 -20.84 -3.68 -8.30
C TYR A 377 -20.59 -4.12 -9.73
N HIS A 378 -20.58 -5.43 -9.99
CA HIS A 378 -20.09 -6.04 -11.25
C HIS A 378 -18.62 -5.74 -11.58
N ASP A 379 -17.85 -5.15 -10.66
CA ASP A 379 -16.43 -4.88 -10.85
C ASP A 379 -15.58 -5.96 -10.19
N VAL A 380 -14.74 -6.60 -10.99
CA VAL A 380 -13.84 -7.66 -10.57
C VAL A 380 -12.43 -7.33 -11.05
N ILE A 381 -11.46 -7.45 -10.15
CA ILE A 381 -10.03 -7.35 -10.48
C ILE A 381 -9.38 -8.72 -10.34
N MET A 382 -8.32 -8.96 -11.12
CA MET A 382 -7.52 -10.17 -11.01
C MET A 382 -6.31 -9.90 -10.12
N MET A 383 -6.16 -10.66 -9.04
CA MET A 383 -5.02 -10.58 -8.12
C MET A 383 -4.27 -11.92 -8.06
N ARG A 384 -2.95 -11.84 -7.91
CA ARG A 384 -2.12 -13.03 -7.66
C ARG A 384 -2.29 -13.47 -6.21
N VAL A 385 -2.55 -14.75 -6.00
CA VAL A 385 -2.47 -15.42 -4.70
C VAL A 385 -1.20 -16.27 -4.66
N GLU A 386 -0.51 -16.26 -3.52
CA GLU A 386 0.72 -17.02 -3.28
C GLU A 386 0.65 -17.73 -1.91
N ALA A 387 1.25 -18.92 -1.84
CA ALA A 387 1.48 -19.59 -0.58
C ALA A 387 2.61 -18.87 0.16
N ALA A 388 2.38 -18.45 1.41
CA ALA A 388 3.40 -17.74 2.20
C ALA A 388 4.65 -18.59 2.50
N SER A 389 4.51 -19.90 2.32
CA SER A 389 5.54 -20.92 2.49
C SER A 389 6.24 -21.32 1.17
N ALA A 390 5.82 -20.80 0.02
CA ALA A 390 6.44 -21.12 -1.26
C ALA A 390 7.76 -20.36 -1.47
N PRO A 391 8.79 -21.01 -2.05
CA PRO A 391 9.97 -20.30 -2.53
C PRO A 391 9.54 -19.34 -3.65
N SER A 392 9.89 -18.06 -3.53
CA SER A 392 9.73 -17.08 -4.59
C SER A 392 10.70 -17.40 -5.72
N ASP A 393 10.18 -17.77 -6.89
CA ASP A 393 10.91 -17.97 -8.16
C ASP A 393 11.33 -16.64 -8.81
#